data_AF-A0A452XTA0-F1
#
_entry.id   AF-A0A452XTA0-F1
#
_cell.length_a   1.000
_cell.length_b   1.000
_cell.length_c   1.000
_cell.angle_alpha   90.00
_cell.angle_beta   90.00
_cell.angle_gamma   90.00
#
_symmetry.space_group_name_H-M   'P 1'
#
loop_
_entity.id
_entity.type
_entity.pdbx_description
1 polymer ?
#
loop_
_entity_poly.entity_id
_entity_poly.type
_entity_poly.pdbx_seq_one_letter_code
_entity_poly.pdbx_strand_id
1 'polypeptide(L)'
;MWAPDIYEGSPTPVTAFLSIEPKISISANMSRVSIVASYGGTLPQIFFFCSIASMILGPLAAMAQTKVKRPLAHSSIGHVGYIRTGFSCGTIEGIQSLLIGIFIYASMTIDAFAIVPALRQTRVKYIADLGALAKMNPISAMTFSITMFSYA
;
A
#
# COMPACT_ATOMS: atom_id res chain seq x y z
N MET A 1 -1.84 -9.57 -10.75
CA MET A 1 -2.87 -10.01 -11.71
C MET A 1 -4.29 -9.71 -11.24
N TRP A 2 -4.68 -10.04 -10.01
CA TRP A 2 -6.07 -9.94 -9.53
C TRP A 2 -6.29 -8.95 -8.36
N ALA A 3 -5.21 -8.47 -7.75
CA ALA A 3 -5.29 -7.55 -6.60
C ALA A 3 -6.07 -6.24 -6.91
N PRO A 4 -5.86 -5.54 -8.04
CA PRO A 4 -6.62 -4.32 -8.34
C PRO A 4 -8.12 -4.58 -8.52
N ASP A 5 -8.49 -5.73 -9.10
CA ASP A 5 -9.89 -6.09 -9.35
C ASP A 5 -10.62 -6.40 -8.04
N ILE A 6 -9.97 -7.06 -7.08
CA ILE A 6 -10.53 -7.32 -5.75
C ILE A 6 -10.75 -6.00 -4.99
N TYR A 7 -9.81 -5.06 -5.08
CA TYR A 7 -9.91 -3.76 -4.43
C TYR A 7 -11.06 -2.92 -4.98
N GLU A 8 -11.37 -3.07 -6.27
CA GLU A 8 -12.49 -2.36 -6.86
C GLU A 8 -13.83 -3.05 -6.57
N GLY A 9 -13.87 -4.38 -6.74
CA GLY A 9 -15.10 -5.18 -6.72
C GLY A 9 -15.67 -5.43 -5.32
N SER A 10 -14.84 -5.42 -4.28
CA SER A 10 -15.30 -5.69 -2.92
C SER A 10 -15.72 -4.42 -2.15
N PRO A 11 -16.56 -4.55 -1.10
CA PRO A 11 -16.93 -3.43 -0.24
C PRO A 11 -15.71 -2.76 0.39
N THR A 12 -15.73 -1.43 0.52
CA THR A 12 -14.63 -0.63 1.07
C THR A 12 -14.09 -1.08 2.45
N PRO A 13 -14.92 -1.50 3.42
CA PRO A 13 -14.37 -2.01 4.69
C PRO A 13 -13.65 -3.36 4.51
N VAL A 14 -14.13 -4.23 3.62
CA VAL A 14 -13.50 -5.53 3.34
C VAL A 14 -12.16 -5.32 2.63
N THR A 15 -12.09 -4.38 1.68
CA THR A 15 -10.82 -4.03 1.02
C THR A 15 -9.80 -3.47 1.99
N ALA A 16 -10.24 -2.61 2.92
CA ALA A 16 -9.37 -2.01 3.92
C ALA A 16 -8.73 -3.10 4.78
N PHE A 17 -9.56 -4.00 5.33
CA PHE A 17 -9.10 -5.12 6.13
C PHE A 17 -8.09 -6.01 5.38
N LEU A 18 -8.45 -6.45 4.17
CA LEU A 18 -7.58 -7.30 3.33
C LEU A 18 -6.30 -6.60 2.87
N SER A 19 -6.27 -5.27 2.85
CA SER A 19 -5.08 -4.51 2.46
C SER A 19 -4.04 -4.36 3.57
N ILE A 20 -4.44 -4.55 4.84
CA ILE A 20 -3.61 -4.27 6.01
C ILE A 20 -3.26 -5.58 6.74
N GLU A 21 -4.25 -6.29 7.27
CA GLU A 21 -4.00 -7.41 8.19
C GLU A 21 -3.20 -8.56 7.59
N PRO A 22 -3.55 -9.11 6.40
CA PRO A 22 -2.79 -10.20 5.82
C PRO A 22 -1.33 -9.81 5.55
N LYS A 23 -1.07 -8.54 5.24
CA LYS A 23 0.28 -8.04 4.96
C LYS A 23 1.14 -7.95 6.21
N ILE A 24 0.57 -7.49 7.32
CA ILE A 24 1.26 -7.48 8.61
C ILE A 24 1.59 -8.92 9.03
N SER A 25 0.58 -9.81 8.99
CA SER A 25 0.72 -11.20 9.39
C SER A 25 1.77 -11.95 8.56
N ILE A 26 1.73 -11.81 7.22
CA ILE A 26 2.67 -12.51 6.35
C ILE A 26 4.10 -11.96 6.49
N SER A 27 4.27 -10.65 6.67
CA SER A 27 5.60 -10.06 6.88
C SER A 27 6.20 -10.46 8.23
N ALA A 28 5.40 -10.56 9.29
CA ALA A 28 5.85 -11.03 10.60
C ALA A 28 6.22 -12.52 10.58
N ASN A 29 5.43 -13.35 9.88
CA ASN A 29 5.78 -14.75 9.69
C ASN A 29 7.02 -14.93 8.83
N MET A 30 7.18 -14.11 7.78
CA MET A 30 8.35 -14.16 6.92
C MET A 30 9.63 -13.81 7.68
N SER A 31 9.60 -12.77 8.52
CA SER A 31 10.76 -12.42 9.35
C SER A 31 11.12 -13.53 10.34
N ARG A 32 10.11 -14.15 10.97
CA ARG A 32 10.33 -15.30 11.86
C ARG A 32 10.96 -16.49 11.13
N VAL A 33 10.45 -16.84 9.95
CA VAL A 33 10.97 -17.97 9.15
C VAL A 33 12.39 -17.69 8.68
N SER A 34 12.70 -16.48 8.20
CA SER A 34 14.06 -16.15 7.75
C SER A 34 15.08 -16.20 8.89
N ILE A 35 14.74 -15.74 10.09
CA ILE A 35 15.64 -15.78 11.25
C ILE A 35 15.90 -17.23 11.69
N VAL A 36 14.87 -18.08 11.73
CA VAL A 36 14.97 -19.44 12.28
C VAL A 36 15.49 -20.46 11.25
N ALA A 37 15.04 -20.38 10.00
CA ALA A 37 15.25 -21.43 9.01
C ALA A 37 16.27 -21.08 7.90
N SER A 38 16.63 -19.81 7.72
CA SER A 38 17.44 -19.41 6.55
C SER A 38 18.37 -18.23 6.83
N TYR A 39 19.38 -18.46 7.68
CA TYR A 39 20.55 -17.58 7.74
C TYR A 39 21.46 -17.87 6.53
N GLY A 40 21.33 -17.09 5.46
CA GLY A 40 22.25 -17.12 4.29
C GLY A 40 21.78 -17.84 3.02
N GLY A 41 20.49 -18.18 2.89
CA GLY A 41 19.95 -18.85 1.69
C GLY A 41 19.66 -17.92 0.49
N THR A 42 19.05 -18.47 -0.58
CA THR A 42 18.64 -17.74 -1.81
C THR A 42 17.43 -16.81 -1.64
N LEU A 43 16.77 -16.85 -0.47
CA LEU A 43 15.57 -16.06 -0.18
C LEU A 43 15.78 -14.53 -0.34
N PRO A 44 16.85 -13.92 0.20
CA PRO A 44 17.05 -12.47 0.08
C PRO A 44 17.17 -12.00 -1.37
N GLN A 45 17.75 -12.82 -2.25
CA GLN A 45 17.89 -12.51 -3.68
C GLN A 45 16.53 -12.50 -4.40
N ILE A 46 15.63 -13.43 -4.06
CA ILE A 46 14.26 -13.46 -4.59
C ILE A 46 13.48 -12.22 -4.10
N PHE A 47 13.63 -11.86 -2.82
CA PHE A 47 12.99 -10.66 -2.26
C PHE A 47 13.51 -9.37 -2.87
N PHE A 48 14.81 -9.30 -3.17
CA PHE A 48 15.42 -8.16 -3.85
C PHE A 48 14.82 -7.96 -5.24
N PHE A 49 14.78 -9.02 -6.05
CA PHE A 49 14.18 -8.96 -7.39
C PHE A 49 12.69 -8.59 -7.34
N CYS A 50 11.95 -9.19 -6.40
CA CYS A 50 10.53 -8.88 -6.22
C CYS A 50 10.30 -7.43 -5.75
N SER A 51 11.18 -6.89 -4.90
CA SER A 51 11.10 -5.50 -4.45
C SER A 51 11.25 -4.53 -5.62
N ILE A 52 12.30 -4.70 -6.42
CA ILE A 52 12.55 -3.87 -7.61
C ILE A 52 11.37 -3.94 -8.57
N ALA A 53 10.89 -5.15 -8.87
CA ALA A 53 9.73 -5.33 -9.74
C ALA A 53 8.50 -4.61 -9.19
N SER A 54 8.26 -4.67 -7.87
CA SER A 54 7.12 -4.02 -7.21
C SER A 54 7.22 -2.49 -7.22
N MET A 55 8.42 -1.94 -6.98
CA MET A 55 8.71 -0.50 -7.01
C MET A 55 8.58 0.09 -8.41
N ILE A 56 8.80 -0.69 -9.46
CA ILE A 56 8.63 -0.26 -10.85
C ILE A 56 7.17 -0.44 -11.30
N LEU A 57 6.59 -1.63 -11.08
CA LEU A 57 5.24 -1.95 -11.54
C LEU A 57 4.15 -1.17 -10.81
N GLY A 58 4.35 -0.85 -9.53
CA GLY A 58 3.37 -0.11 -8.73
C GLY A 58 3.09 1.28 -9.31
N PRO A 59 4.07 2.19 -9.37
CA PRO A 59 3.90 3.54 -9.88
C PRO A 59 3.48 3.58 -11.35
N LEU A 60 4.11 2.79 -12.22
CA LEU A 60 3.78 2.77 -13.66
C LEU A 60 2.32 2.33 -13.88
N ALA A 61 1.86 1.32 -13.16
CA ALA A 61 0.48 0.87 -13.29
C ALA A 61 -0.51 1.82 -12.62
N ALA A 62 -0.12 2.55 -11.57
CA ALA A 62 -0.94 3.57 -10.91
C ALA A 62 -1.19 4.78 -11.83
N MET A 63 -0.18 5.21 -12.59
CA MET A 63 -0.28 6.35 -13.52
C MET A 63 -1.34 6.14 -14.61
N ALA A 64 -1.56 4.89 -15.03
CA ALA A 64 -2.54 4.57 -16.07
C ALA A 64 -4.00 4.46 -15.55
N GLN A 65 -4.25 4.62 -14.25
CA GLN A 65 -5.58 4.42 -13.67
C GLN A 65 -6.42 5.70 -13.66
N THR A 66 -7.72 5.53 -13.92
CA THR A 66 -8.70 6.65 -13.95
C THR A 66 -9.67 6.66 -12.77
N LYS A 67 -9.91 5.49 -12.15
CA LYS A 67 -10.83 5.32 -11.02
C LYS A 67 -10.07 5.47 -9.71
N VAL A 68 -10.63 6.19 -8.72
CA VAL A 68 -9.93 6.54 -7.46
C VAL A 68 -9.44 5.34 -6.64
N LYS A 69 -10.14 4.20 -6.68
CA LYS A 69 -9.76 2.99 -5.92
C LYS A 69 -8.56 2.23 -6.50
N ARG A 70 -8.39 2.24 -7.83
CA ARG A 70 -7.33 1.48 -8.49
C ARG A 70 -5.92 1.99 -8.21
N PRO A 71 -5.62 3.31 -8.21
CA PRO A 71 -4.28 3.79 -7.87
C PRO A 71 -3.94 3.50 -6.40
N LEU A 72 -4.91 3.43 -5.49
CA LEU A 72 -4.67 2.98 -4.11
C LEU A 72 -4.17 1.52 -4.06
N ALA A 73 -4.78 0.63 -4.85
CA ALA A 73 -4.34 -0.75 -4.96
C ALA A 73 -2.91 -0.85 -5.53
N HIS A 74 -2.59 -0.06 -6.56
CA HIS A 74 -1.25 -0.04 -7.16
C HIS A 74 -0.19 0.61 -6.26
N SER A 75 -0.55 1.67 -5.53
CA SER A 75 0.32 2.32 -4.52
C SER A 75 0.63 1.35 -3.38
N SER A 76 -0.37 0.58 -2.97
CA SER A 76 -0.25 -0.49 -1.98
C SER A 76 0.67 -1.64 -2.45
N ILE A 77 0.74 -1.93 -3.75
CA ILE A 77 1.72 -2.86 -4.33
C ILE A 77 3.13 -2.24 -4.30
N GLY A 78 3.26 -0.96 -4.69
CA GLY A 78 4.53 -0.23 -4.65
C GLY A 78 5.14 -0.17 -3.24
N HIS A 79 4.34 0.22 -2.24
CA HIS A 79 4.77 0.32 -0.83
C HIS A 79 5.26 -0.99 -0.24
N VAL A 80 4.62 -2.10 -0.59
CA VAL A 80 5.08 -3.44 -0.17
C VAL A 80 6.42 -3.79 -0.84
N GLY A 81 6.75 -3.20 -1.98
CA GLY A 81 8.11 -3.20 -2.52
C GLY A 81 9.08 -2.52 -1.58
N TYR A 82 8.86 -1.23 -1.26
CA TYR A 82 9.72 -0.46 -0.35
C TYR A 82 9.99 -1.17 0.98
N ILE A 83 8.96 -1.72 1.60
CA ILE A 83 9.07 -2.50 2.85
C ILE A 83 9.97 -3.74 2.67
N ARG A 84 9.83 -4.47 1.56
CA ARG A 84 10.61 -5.70 1.30
C ARG A 84 12.06 -5.43 0.96
N THR A 85 12.41 -4.24 0.48
CA THR A 85 13.80 -3.85 0.25
C THR A 85 14.63 -3.91 1.54
N GLY A 86 14.09 -3.40 2.66
CA GLY A 86 14.75 -3.49 3.97
C GLY A 86 15.00 -4.93 4.41
N PHE A 87 14.07 -5.84 4.09
CA PHE A 87 14.22 -7.27 4.38
C PHE A 87 15.33 -7.96 3.58
N SER A 88 15.59 -7.49 2.36
CA SER A 88 16.56 -8.14 1.45
C SER A 88 18.01 -8.09 1.94
N CYS A 89 18.34 -7.19 2.87
CA CYS A 89 19.68 -7.07 3.42
C CYS A 89 20.02 -8.14 4.47
N GLY A 90 19.02 -8.78 5.09
CA GLY A 90 19.24 -9.79 6.13
C GLY A 90 19.92 -9.26 7.42
N THR A 91 20.01 -7.95 7.59
CA THR A 91 20.60 -7.31 8.78
C THR A 91 19.53 -6.95 9.82
N ILE A 92 19.96 -6.72 11.06
CA ILE A 92 19.08 -6.26 12.15
C ILE A 92 18.41 -4.93 11.79
N GLU A 93 19.18 -4.00 11.21
CA GLU A 93 18.68 -2.72 10.71
C GLU A 93 17.63 -2.90 9.60
N GLY A 94 17.84 -3.88 8.72
CA GLY A 94 16.88 -4.23 7.67
C GLY A 94 15.53 -4.68 8.24
N ILE A 95 15.55 -5.55 9.26
CA ILE A 95 14.33 -6.00 9.96
C ILE A 95 13.64 -4.83 10.68
N GLN A 96 14.41 -3.97 11.35
CA GLN A 96 13.88 -2.78 12.00
C GLN A 96 13.19 -1.85 11.00
N SER A 97 13.81 -1.61 9.83
CA SER A 97 13.22 -0.79 8.78
C SER A 97 11.91 -1.40 8.22
N LEU A 98 11.84 -2.73 8.11
CA LEU A 98 10.62 -3.42 7.68
C LEU A 98 9.48 -3.23 8.68
N LEU A 99 9.75 -3.35 9.99
CA LEU A 99 8.73 -3.18 11.02
C LEU A 99 8.20 -1.75 11.06
N ILE A 100 9.10 -0.76 11.00
CA ILE A 100 8.73 0.66 10.93
C ILE A 100 7.92 0.92 9.66
N GLY A 101 8.39 0.44 8.50
CA GLY A 101 7.70 0.62 7.23
C GLY A 101 6.29 0.04 7.21
N ILE A 102 6.09 -1.15 7.79
CA ILE A 102 4.76 -1.77 7.92
C ILE A 102 3.84 -0.96 8.81
N PHE A 103 4.35 -0.45 9.93
CA PHE A 103 3.55 0.34 10.87
C PHE A 103 3.06 1.64 10.22
N ILE A 104 3.97 2.36 9.53
CA ILE A 104 3.62 3.60 8.83
C ILE A 104 2.65 3.27 7.67
N TYR A 105 2.93 2.24 6.87
CA TYR A 105 2.04 1.80 5.79
C TYR A 105 0.64 1.46 6.31
N ALA A 106 0.53 0.72 7.41
CA ALA A 106 -0.76 0.37 8.00
C ALA A 106 -1.53 1.63 8.41
N SER A 107 -0.87 2.58 9.08
CA SER A 107 -1.45 3.84 9.50
C SER A 107 -1.96 4.67 8.31
N MET A 108 -1.13 4.83 7.26
CA MET A 108 -1.52 5.52 6.02
C MET A 108 -2.70 4.85 5.32
N THR A 109 -2.70 3.51 5.28
CA THR A 109 -3.73 2.72 4.59
C THR A 109 -5.08 2.82 5.31
N ILE A 110 -5.07 2.79 6.65
CA ILE A 110 -6.27 3.06 7.45
C ILE A 110 -6.83 4.44 7.13
N ASP A 111 -5.99 5.47 7.06
CA ASP A 111 -6.44 6.84 6.78
C ASP A 111 -7.01 6.97 5.36
N ALA A 112 -6.33 6.41 4.36
CA ALA A 112 -6.84 6.39 2.98
C ALA A 112 -8.20 5.67 2.88
N PHE A 113 -8.37 4.52 3.53
CA PHE A 113 -9.63 3.80 3.53
C PHE A 113 -10.70 4.39 4.47
N ALA A 114 -10.37 5.31 5.36
CA ALA A 114 -11.33 6.12 6.10
C ALA A 114 -11.91 7.24 5.21
N ILE A 115 -11.09 7.83 4.35
CA ILE A 115 -11.48 8.94 3.47
C ILE A 115 -12.30 8.44 2.25
N VAL A 116 -11.93 7.31 1.66
CA VAL A 116 -12.58 6.78 0.43
C VAL A 116 -14.11 6.57 0.58
N PRO A 117 -14.65 6.01 1.67
CA PRO A 117 -16.09 5.91 1.89
C PRO A 117 -16.78 7.27 2.00
N ALA A 118 -16.14 8.27 2.63
CA ALA A 118 -16.67 9.62 2.75
C ALA A 118 -16.82 10.28 1.36
N LEU A 119 -15.85 10.06 0.46
CA LEU A 119 -15.92 10.53 -0.94
C LEU A 119 -16.99 9.82 -1.77
N ARG A 120 -17.34 8.58 -1.42
CA ARG A 120 -18.36 7.80 -2.12
C ARG A 120 -19.77 8.36 -1.89
N GLN A 121 -20.04 8.96 -0.73
CA GLN A 121 -21.31 9.66 -0.47
C GLN A 121 -21.52 10.83 -1.46
N THR A 122 -20.43 11.48 -1.87
CA THR A 122 -20.43 12.56 -2.87
C THR A 122 -20.40 12.09 -4.33
N ARG A 123 -20.59 10.79 -4.61
CA ARG A 123 -20.59 10.15 -5.96
C ARG A 123 -19.27 10.26 -6.75
N VAL A 124 -18.18 10.67 -6.12
CA VAL A 124 -16.84 10.72 -6.71
C VAL A 124 -16.38 9.30 -7.01
N LYS A 125 -16.20 8.97 -8.29
CA LYS A 125 -15.69 7.64 -8.73
C LYS A 125 -14.40 7.77 -9.52
N TYR A 126 -14.25 8.85 -10.26
CA TYR A 126 -13.10 9.12 -11.12
C TYR A 126 -12.17 10.15 -10.48
N ILE A 127 -10.90 10.11 -10.87
CA ILE A 127 -9.92 11.10 -10.42
C ILE A 127 -10.32 12.52 -10.86
N ALA A 128 -10.99 12.66 -12.01
CA ALA A 128 -11.52 13.94 -12.48
C ALA A 128 -12.54 14.58 -11.52
N ASP A 129 -13.33 13.76 -10.81
CA ASP A 129 -14.36 14.23 -9.89
C ASP A 129 -13.76 14.85 -8.61
N LEU A 130 -12.49 14.54 -8.29
CA LEU A 130 -11.78 15.09 -7.13
C LEU A 130 -11.47 16.59 -7.28
N GLY A 131 -11.47 17.14 -8.50
CA GLY A 131 -11.09 18.53 -8.76
C GLY A 131 -11.98 19.56 -8.05
N ALA A 132 -13.25 19.23 -7.80
CA ALA A 132 -14.19 20.11 -7.09
C ALA A 132 -14.18 19.91 -5.57
N LEU A 133 -13.51 18.87 -5.06
CA LEU A 133 -13.56 18.48 -3.65
C LEU A 133 -13.04 19.60 -2.73
N ALA A 134 -11.98 20.30 -3.15
CA ALA A 134 -11.40 21.40 -2.40
C ALA A 134 -12.39 22.56 -2.15
N LYS A 135 -13.34 22.76 -3.06
CA LYS A 135 -14.38 23.81 -2.94
C LYS A 135 -15.59 23.33 -2.13
N MET A 136 -15.97 22.06 -2.26
CA MET A 136 -17.14 21.50 -1.58
C MET A 136 -16.88 21.15 -0.12
N ASN A 137 -15.75 20.51 0.16
CA ASN A 137 -15.35 20.09 1.50
C ASN A 137 -13.83 20.27 1.64
N PRO A 138 -13.35 21.44 2.06
CA PRO A 138 -11.92 21.74 2.13
C PRO A 138 -11.20 20.83 3.12
N ILE A 139 -11.86 20.41 4.21
CA ILE A 139 -11.28 19.56 5.24
C ILE A 139 -10.96 18.16 4.67
N SER A 140 -11.89 17.54 3.95
CA SER A 140 -11.66 16.22 3.36
C SER A 140 -10.66 16.26 2.20
N ALA A 141 -10.60 17.38 1.46
CA ALA A 141 -9.57 17.60 0.46
C ALA A 141 -8.18 17.73 1.09
N MET A 142 -8.05 18.45 2.21
CA MET A 142 -6.79 18.57 2.95
C MET A 142 -6.33 17.21 3.48
N THR A 143 -7.19 16.45 4.16
CA THR A 143 -6.82 15.12 4.66
C THR A 143 -6.47 14.16 3.53
N PHE A 144 -7.20 14.20 2.41
CA PHE A 144 -6.85 13.42 1.22
C PHE A 144 -5.50 13.82 0.62
N SER A 145 -5.17 15.12 0.62
CA SER A 145 -3.86 15.58 0.14
C SER A 145 -2.72 15.14 1.05
N ILE A 146 -2.90 15.22 2.37
CA ILE A 146 -1.91 14.79 3.37
C ILE A 146 -1.67 13.29 3.26
N THR A 147 -2.73 12.48 3.11
CA THR A 147 -2.59 11.04 2.91
C THR A 147 -1.86 10.70 1.63
N MET A 148 -2.25 11.29 0.50
CA MET A 148 -1.58 11.03 -0.78
C MET A 148 -0.11 11.48 -0.76
N PHE A 149 0.20 12.58 -0.07
CA PHE A 149 1.59 13.04 0.10
C PHE A 149 2.38 12.12 1.02
N SER A 150 1.75 11.55 2.05
CA SER A 150 2.38 10.52 2.89
C SER A 150 2.68 9.24 2.12
N TYR A 151 1.91 8.93 1.06
CA TYR A 151 2.14 7.79 0.18
C TYR A 151 3.25 8.03 -0.86
N ALA A 152 3.59 9.28 -1.16
CA ALA A 152 4.59 9.66 -2.15
C ALA A 152 6.01 9.43 -1.61
#